data_AF-A0A535T589-F1
#
_entry.id   AF-A0A535T589-F1
#
_cell.length_a   1.000
_cell.length_b   1.000
_cell.length_c   1.000
_cell.angle_alpha   90.00
_cell.angle_beta   90.00
_cell.angle_gamma   90.00
#
_symmetry.space_group_name_H-M   'P 1'
#
loop_
_entity.id
_entity.type
_entity.pdbx_description
1 polymer ?
#
loop_
_entity_poly.entity_id
_entity_poly.type
_entity_poly.pdbx_seq_one_letter_code
_entity_poly.pdbx_strand_id
1 'polypeptide(L)'
;MSLELILYDQNGHQTSNQTYLVKGDDWRLEGDIIKFPPWLNILGLHSGYKLTRLEGRYEDPNLERSNLPTVIPLNGGDDNFFKTVQEQAWVSPVVEAAYGSGTFLRADGKTYDVLASQTGLYAKPVK
;
A
#
# COMPACT_ATOMS: atom_id res chain seq x y z
N MET A 1 14.16 4.35 -12.32
CA MET A 1 14.79 3.68 -11.17
C MET A 1 14.55 2.17 -11.22
N SER A 2 15.37 1.39 -10.51
CA SER A 2 15.19 -0.05 -10.27
C SER A 2 14.83 -0.24 -8.80
N LEU A 3 13.71 -0.88 -8.51
CA LEU A 3 13.21 -1.10 -7.15
C LEU A 3 13.14 -2.60 -6.86
N GLU A 4 13.78 -3.04 -5.79
CA GLU A 4 13.56 -4.38 -5.23
C GLU A 4 12.44 -4.29 -4.19
N LEU A 5 11.38 -5.08 -4.38
CA LEU A 5 10.28 -5.20 -3.44
C LEU A 5 10.26 -6.62 -2.86
N ILE A 6 10.47 -6.69 -1.55
CA ILE A 6 10.42 -7.93 -0.78
C ILE A 6 9.17 -7.87 0.11
N LEU A 7 8.31 -8.87 -0.01
CA LEU A 7 7.10 -8.98 0.81
C LEU A 7 7.28 -10.06 1.85
N TYR A 8 6.77 -9.79 3.05
CA TYR A 8 6.79 -10.70 4.18
C TYR A 8 5.35 -10.98 4.64
N ASP A 9 5.11 -12.20 5.13
CA ASP A 9 3.87 -12.53 5.85
C ASP A 9 3.93 -12.02 7.30
N GLN A 10 2.85 -12.27 8.05
CA GLN A 10 2.72 -11.86 9.45
C GLN A 10 3.70 -12.57 10.40
N ASN A 11 4.30 -13.68 9.96
CA ASN A 11 5.31 -14.44 10.69
C ASN A 11 6.74 -14.02 10.32
N GLY A 12 6.90 -13.06 9.40
CA GLY A 12 8.20 -12.61 8.90
C GLY A 12 8.80 -13.54 7.83
N HIS A 13 8.03 -14.47 7.25
CA HIS A 13 8.50 -15.26 6.13
C HIS A 13 8.38 -14.47 4.84
N GLN A 14 9.44 -14.48 4.03
CA GLN A 14 9.40 -13.87 2.70
C GLN A 14 8.40 -14.61 1.81
N THR A 15 7.41 -13.88 1.30
CA THR A 15 6.38 -14.40 0.38
C THR A 15 6.68 -14.04 -1.07
N SER A 16 7.42 -12.95 -1.30
CA SER A 16 7.82 -12.49 -2.63
C SER A 16 9.14 -11.72 -2.55
N ASN A 17 9.96 -11.84 -3.59
CA ASN A 17 11.06 -10.92 -3.88
C ASN A 17 11.06 -10.69 -5.40
N GLN A 18 10.80 -9.47 -5.83
CA GLN A 18 10.76 -9.09 -7.24
C GLN A 18 11.47 -7.74 -7.45
N THR A 19 12.10 -7.58 -8.61
CA THR A 19 12.69 -6.31 -9.03
C THR A 19 11.86 -5.68 -10.13
N TYR A 20 11.61 -4.38 -10.00
CA TYR A 20 10.77 -3.60 -10.90
C TYR A 20 11.52 -2.40 -11.47
N LEU A 21 11.38 -2.19 -12.77
CA LEU A 21 11.83 -0.96 -13.42
C LEU A 21 10.68 0.04 -13.44
N VAL A 22 10.90 1.18 -12.81
CA VAL A 22 9.87 2.17 -12.56
C VAL A 22 10.36 3.55 -13.01
N LYS A 23 9.53 4.29 -13.75
CA LYS A 23 9.82 5.66 -14.20
C LYS A 23 9.37 6.68 -13.16
N GLY A 24 10.21 7.68 -12.88
CA GLY A 24 9.93 8.72 -11.88
C GLY A 24 11.13 9.01 -11.01
N ASP A 25 10.96 10.00 -10.13
CA ASP A 25 11.94 10.45 -9.15
C ASP A 25 11.69 9.82 -7.78
N ASP A 26 10.42 9.56 -7.47
CA ASP A 26 9.93 8.92 -6.25
C ASP A 26 9.30 7.56 -6.56
N TRP A 27 9.30 6.68 -5.57
CA TRP A 27 8.47 5.48 -5.57
C TRP A 27 7.25 5.69 -4.68
N ARG A 28 6.12 5.10 -5.05
CA ARG A 28 4.88 5.10 -4.26
C ARG A 28 4.38 3.67 -4.12
N LEU A 29 4.16 3.23 -2.89
CA LEU A 29 3.51 1.95 -2.59
C LEU A 29 2.14 2.23 -2.00
N GLU A 30 1.11 1.66 -2.63
CA GLU A 30 -0.29 1.84 -2.24
C GLU A 30 -0.94 0.54 -1.81
N GLY A 31 -1.98 0.68 -0.99
CA GLY A 31 -2.81 -0.41 -0.56
C GLY A 31 -4.11 0.05 0.06
N ASP A 32 -5.01 -0.91 0.19
CA ASP A 32 -6.32 -0.75 0.77
C ASP A 32 -6.26 -1.08 2.26
N ILE A 33 -6.93 -0.29 3.10
CA ILE A 33 -7.05 -0.51 4.55
C ILE A 33 -8.52 -0.73 4.90
N ILE A 34 -8.80 -1.80 5.64
CA ILE A 34 -10.10 -2.06 6.25
C ILE A 34 -9.93 -1.94 7.76
N LYS A 35 -10.63 -0.98 8.36
CA LYS A 35 -10.64 -0.75 9.80
C LYS A 35 -11.89 -1.34 10.42
N PHE A 36 -11.70 -2.11 11.48
CA PHE A 36 -12.78 -2.62 12.31
C PHE A 36 -12.89 -1.81 13.60
N PRO A 37 -14.10 -1.68 14.20
CA PRO A 37 -14.29 -1.03 15.49
C PRO A 37 -13.36 -1.61 16.57
N PRO A 38 -12.82 -0.79 17.49
CA PRO A 38 -11.82 -1.24 18.47
C PRO A 38 -12.28 -2.40 19.36
N TRP A 39 -13.58 -2.49 19.65
CA TRP A 39 -14.14 -3.58 20.47
C TRP A 39 -14.02 -4.95 19.79
N LEU A 40 -13.91 -5.01 18.45
CA LEU A 40 -13.70 -6.25 17.72
C LEU A 40 -12.28 -6.81 17.87
N ASN A 41 -11.30 -6.00 18.31
CA ASN A 41 -9.98 -6.52 18.65
C ASN A 41 -10.04 -7.53 19.81
N ILE A 42 -11.00 -7.39 20.73
CA ILE A 42 -11.21 -8.35 21.83
C ILE A 42 -11.59 -9.74 21.28
N LEU A 43 -12.22 -9.77 20.10
CA LEU A 43 -12.61 -10.99 19.40
C LEU A 43 -11.52 -11.49 18.42
N GLY A 44 -10.34 -10.89 18.41
CA GLY A 44 -9.23 -11.25 17.52
C GLY A 44 -9.37 -10.74 16.08
N LEU A 45 -10.35 -9.86 15.81
CA LEU A 45 -10.47 -9.21 14.50
C LEU A 45 -9.64 -7.91 14.49
N HIS A 46 -8.62 -7.89 13.64
CA HIS A 46 -7.73 -6.75 13.46
C HIS A 46 -7.93 -6.11 12.09
N SER A 47 -7.59 -4.84 11.96
CA SER A 47 -7.62 -4.14 10.67
C SER A 47 -6.82 -4.90 9.62
N GLY A 48 -7.44 -5.09 8.46
CA GLY A 48 -6.80 -5.75 7.31
C GLY A 48 -6.17 -4.74 6.38
N TYR A 49 -5.16 -5.19 5.62
CA TYR A 49 -4.61 -4.43 4.51
C TYR A 49 -4.37 -5.31 3.29
N LYS A 50 -4.35 -4.69 2.11
CA LYS A 50 -3.94 -5.34 0.86
C LYS A 50 -3.15 -4.35 0.03
N LEU A 51 -1.89 -4.66 -0.31
CA LEU A 51 -1.14 -3.84 -1.26
C LEU A 51 -1.74 -3.98 -2.65
N THR A 52 -1.97 -2.86 -3.33
CA THR A 52 -2.66 -2.81 -4.63
C THR A 52 -1.72 -2.47 -5.77
N ARG A 53 -0.73 -1.59 -5.55
CA ARG A 53 0.19 -1.20 -6.62
C ARG A 53 1.48 -0.56 -6.11
N LEU A 54 2.53 -0.76 -6.90
CA LEU A 54 3.78 -0.01 -6.83
C LEU A 54 3.85 0.93 -8.05
N GLU A 55 4.14 2.20 -7.80
CA GLU A 55 4.18 3.22 -8.82
C GLU A 55 5.45 4.05 -8.77
N GLY A 56 5.78 4.65 -9.89
CA GLY A 56 6.72 5.74 -9.96
C GLY A 56 6.01 7.07 -10.07
N ARG A 57 6.59 8.07 -9.42
CA ARG A 57 6.06 9.44 -9.36
C ARG A 57 7.16 10.42 -9.72
N TYR A 58 6.84 11.38 -10.57
CA TYR A 58 7.66 12.55 -10.86
C TYR A 58 7.36 13.65 -9.84
N GLU A 59 8.40 14.32 -9.37
CA GLU A 59 8.20 15.44 -8.43
C GLU A 59 7.65 16.69 -9.12
N ASP A 60 8.06 16.92 -10.37
CA ASP A 60 7.54 18.00 -11.19
C ASP A 60 6.13 17.62 -11.70
N PRO A 61 5.07 18.36 -11.30
CA PRO A 61 3.72 18.09 -11.74
C PRO A 61 3.54 18.18 -13.27
N ASN A 62 4.38 18.93 -13.98
CA ASN A 62 4.34 19.00 -15.43
C ASN A 62 4.89 17.74 -16.07
N LEU A 63 5.96 17.17 -15.50
CA LEU A 63 6.47 15.86 -15.91
C LEU A 63 5.47 14.75 -15.58
N GLU A 64 4.88 14.76 -14.40
CA GLU A 64 3.85 13.79 -13.99
C GLU A 64 2.63 13.82 -14.93
N ARG A 65 2.22 15.02 -15.39
CA ARG A 65 1.10 15.18 -16.33
C ARG A 65 1.43 14.72 -17.75
N SER A 66 2.67 14.89 -18.18
CA SER A 66 3.07 14.69 -19.58
C SER A 66 3.69 13.32 -19.85
N ASN A 67 4.16 12.64 -18.81
CA ASN A 67 4.74 11.30 -18.91
C ASN A 67 3.76 10.26 -18.37
N LEU A 68 3.69 9.10 -19.03
CA LEU A 68 2.97 7.96 -18.45
C LEU A 68 3.75 7.41 -17.24
N PRO A 69 3.18 7.41 -16.03
CA PRO A 69 3.81 6.78 -14.88
C PRO A 69 3.88 5.27 -15.09
N THR A 70 4.89 4.64 -14.48
CA THR A 70 4.91 3.17 -14.39
C THR A 70 4.06 2.74 -13.22
N VAL A 71 3.02 1.95 -13.48
CA VAL A 71 2.11 1.39 -12.48
C VAL A 71 2.18 -0.13 -12.54
N ILE A 72 2.52 -0.75 -11.41
CA ILE A 72 2.71 -2.19 -11.30
C ILE A 72 1.67 -2.72 -10.32
N PRO A 73 0.68 -3.49 -10.81
CA PRO A 73 -0.34 -4.05 -9.93
C PRO A 73 0.28 -5.09 -8.99
N LEU A 74 -0.12 -5.04 -7.73
CA LEU A 74 0.23 -5.99 -6.68
C LEU A 74 -1.04 -6.69 -6.20
N ASN A 75 -0.95 -8.00 -5.91
CA ASN A 75 -2.07 -8.78 -5.36
C ASN A 75 -3.40 -8.64 -6.11
N GLY A 76 -3.37 -8.51 -7.44
CA GLY A 76 -4.56 -8.34 -8.28
C GLY A 76 -5.06 -6.89 -8.41
N GLY A 77 -4.39 -5.91 -7.79
CA GLY A 77 -4.73 -4.50 -7.90
C GLY A 77 -5.92 -4.09 -7.04
N ASP A 78 -6.53 -2.96 -7.39
CA ASP A 78 -7.81 -2.54 -6.84
C ASP A 78 -8.87 -3.57 -7.28
N ASP A 79 -9.59 -4.17 -6.33
CA ASP A 79 -10.58 -5.21 -6.62
C ASP A 79 -12.00 -4.82 -6.20
N ASN A 80 -12.98 -5.59 -6.68
CA ASN A 80 -14.39 -5.39 -6.38
C ASN A 80 -14.71 -5.67 -4.91
N PHE A 81 -13.94 -6.52 -4.23
CA PHE A 81 -14.13 -6.80 -2.81
C PHE A 81 -13.91 -5.52 -2.00
N PHE A 82 -12.80 -4.82 -2.21
CA PHE A 82 -12.53 -3.59 -1.48
C PHE A 82 -13.57 -2.50 -1.75
N LYS A 83 -13.98 -2.32 -3.02
CA LYS A 83 -15.08 -1.39 -3.36
C LYS A 83 -16.37 -1.72 -2.64
N THR A 84 -16.74 -3.00 -2.60
CA THR A 84 -17.93 -3.48 -1.89
C THR A 84 -17.84 -3.20 -0.39
N VAL A 85 -16.67 -3.48 0.22
CA VAL A 85 -16.43 -3.18 1.64
C VAL A 85 -16.50 -1.68 1.90
N GLN A 86 -15.99 -0.85 1.00
CA GLN A 86 -16.04 0.60 1.12
C GLN A 86 -17.46 1.16 1.01
N GLU A 87 -18.28 0.66 0.10
CA GLU A 87 -19.69 1.01 0.01
C GLU A 87 -20.45 0.59 1.28
N GLN A 88 -20.16 -0.61 1.81
CA GLN A 88 -20.83 -1.18 2.97
C GLN A 88 -20.32 -0.63 4.31
N ALA A 89 -19.12 -0.01 4.36
CA ALA A 89 -18.53 0.51 5.60
C ALA A 89 -19.45 1.50 6.31
N TRP A 90 -20.21 2.30 5.55
CA TRP A 90 -21.12 3.30 6.10
C TRP A 90 -22.37 2.72 6.78
N VAL A 91 -22.68 1.45 6.52
CA VAL A 91 -23.91 0.78 6.96
C VAL A 91 -23.65 -0.50 7.77
N SER A 92 -22.38 -0.91 7.90
CA SER A 92 -21.98 -2.12 8.62
C SER A 92 -21.65 -1.81 10.08
N PRO A 93 -22.16 -2.58 11.06
CA PRO A 93 -21.71 -2.47 12.45
C PRO A 93 -20.32 -3.10 12.65
N VAL A 94 -19.78 -3.78 11.64
CA VAL A 94 -18.53 -4.55 11.71
C VAL A 94 -17.37 -3.80 11.09
N VAL A 95 -17.59 -2.94 10.10
CA VAL A 95 -16.54 -2.16 9.42
C VAL A 95 -16.66 -0.70 9.84
N GLU A 96 -15.62 -0.15 10.47
CA GLU A 96 -15.59 1.25 10.89
C GLU A 96 -15.22 2.16 9.72
N ALA A 97 -14.25 1.75 8.90
CA ALA A 97 -13.80 2.53 7.74
C ALA A 97 -13.13 1.63 6.70
N ALA A 98 -13.20 2.02 5.43
CA ALA A 98 -12.39 1.45 4.36
C ALA A 98 -11.88 2.57 3.44
N TYR A 99 -10.56 2.64 3.27
CA TYR A 99 -9.90 3.72 2.53
C TYR A 99 -8.57 3.27 1.94
N GLY A 100 -8.15 3.96 0.88
CA GLY A 100 -6.82 3.78 0.30
C GLY A 100 -5.75 4.46 1.13
N SER A 101 -4.57 3.83 1.21
CA SER A 101 -3.39 4.35 1.86
C SER A 101 -2.20 4.24 0.92
N GLY A 102 -1.34 5.25 0.92
CA GLY A 102 -0.13 5.27 0.11
C GLY A 102 1.02 5.89 0.88
N THR A 103 2.20 5.31 0.73
CA THR A 103 3.45 5.93 1.16
C THR A 103 4.34 6.15 -0.05
N PHE A 104 5.03 7.28 -0.10
CA PHE A 104 5.96 7.60 -1.17
C PHE A 104 7.22 8.23 -0.61
N LEU A 105 8.34 7.91 -1.21
CA LEU A 105 9.65 8.43 -0.85
C LEU A 105 10.53 8.58 -2.08
N ARG A 106 11.57 9.41 -1.94
CA ARG A 106 12.55 9.60 -3.00
C ARG A 106 13.26 8.29 -3.33
N ALA A 107 13.54 8.08 -4.61
CA ALA A 107 14.45 7.04 -5.08
C ALA A 107 15.92 7.40 -4.77
N ASP A 108 16.28 7.47 -3.49
CA ASP A 108 17.60 7.92 -3.03
C ASP A 108 18.62 6.78 -2.87
N GLY A 109 18.30 5.59 -3.38
CA GLY A 109 19.15 4.40 -3.32
C GLY A 109 19.21 3.73 -1.94
N LYS A 110 18.37 4.14 -0.98
CA LYS A 110 18.27 3.51 0.34
C LYS A 110 17.16 2.47 0.39
N THR A 111 17.26 1.61 1.40
CA THR A 111 16.24 0.61 1.72
C THR A 111 15.30 1.14 2.81
N TYR A 112 14.01 0.87 2.65
CA TYR A 112 12.97 1.29 3.58
C TYR A 112 12.10 0.09 3.98
N ASP A 113 11.81 -0.02 5.27
CA ASP A 113 10.74 -0.89 5.75
C ASP A 113 9.41 -0.16 5.53
N VAL A 114 8.49 -0.78 4.78
CA VAL A 114 7.10 -0.31 4.67
C VAL A 114 6.21 -1.19 5.53
N LEU A 115 5.51 -0.55 6.47
CA LEU A 115 4.73 -1.20 7.51
C LEU A 115 3.27 -0.76 7.40
N ALA A 116 2.35 -1.72 7.56
CA ALA A 116 0.93 -1.44 7.69
C ALA A 116 0.56 -1.20 9.17
N SER A 117 -0.05 -0.07 9.45
CA SER A 117 -0.63 0.27 10.75
C SER A 117 -2.16 0.23 10.69
N GLN A 118 -2.82 0.46 11.83
CA GLN A 118 -4.29 0.60 11.88
C GLN A 118 -4.80 1.80 11.06
N THR A 119 -3.94 2.77 10.76
CA THR A 119 -4.30 4.03 10.08
C THR A 119 -3.72 4.15 8.67
N GLY A 120 -2.96 3.17 8.20
CA GLY A 120 -2.33 3.21 6.89
C GLY A 120 -0.91 2.70 6.82
N LEU A 121 -0.33 2.83 5.62
CA LEU A 121 1.05 2.48 5.31
C LEU A 121 1.99 3.62 5.73
N TYR A 122 3.14 3.25 6.29
CA TYR A 122 4.23 4.19 6.54
C TYR A 122 5.57 3.53 6.22
N ALA A 123 6.51 4.34 5.76
CA ALA A 123 7.86 3.91 5.44
C ALA A 123 8.85 4.47 6.47
N LYS A 124 9.86 3.67 6.84
CA LYS A 124 11.00 4.11 7.66
C LYS A 124 12.31 3.57 7.07
N PRO A 125 13.43 4.30 7.17
CA PRO A 125 14.72 3.76 6.76
C PRO A 125 15.06 2.48 7.53
N VAL A 126 15.67 1.51 6.84
CA VAL A 126 16.31 0.38 7.52
C VAL A 126 17.48 0.92 8.36
N LYS A 127 17.62 0.41 9.58
CA LYS A 127 18.71 0.81 10.50
C LYS A 127 20.03 0.15 10.14
#